data_AF-A0A5P8JVT3-F1
#
_entry.id   AF-A0A5P8JVT3-F1
#
_cell.length_a   1.000
_cell.length_b   1.000
_cell.length_c   1.000
_cell.angle_alpha   90.00
_cell.angle_beta   90.00
_cell.angle_gamma   90.00
#
_symmetry.space_group_name_H-M   'P 1'
#
loop_
_entity.id
_entity.type
_entity.pdbx_description
1 polymer ?
#
loop_
_entity_poly.entity_id
_entity_poly.type
_entity_poly.pdbx_seq_one_letter_code
_entity_poly.pdbx_strand_id
1 'polypeptide(L)'
;MSDTAEQSAEETARQEEIAGLLPALSALDKTAAELEQQAAAGKEVTAGQIAAYETQAAHARHLVNAAGVSTSEITAAEQDHRSDGERGFTTRALDHATHTRHFEPTPAADAGSNKEHEIEEEEIGL
;
A
#
# COMPACT_ATOMS: atom_id res chain seq x y z
N MET A 1 35.25 -28.89 -1.79
CA MET A 1 34.08 -29.56 -2.41
C MET A 1 32.83 -29.37 -1.55
N SER A 2 32.92 -29.42 -0.22
CA SER A 2 31.76 -29.16 0.67
C SER A 2 31.37 -27.68 0.75
N ASP A 3 32.35 -26.76 0.82
CA ASP A 3 32.08 -25.32 0.94
C ASP A 3 31.26 -24.74 -0.23
N THR A 4 31.46 -25.26 -1.44
CA THR A 4 30.74 -24.81 -2.64
C THR A 4 29.28 -25.26 -2.65
N ALA A 5 28.97 -26.44 -2.09
CA ALA A 5 27.60 -26.95 -2.04
C ALA A 5 26.76 -26.24 -0.97
N GLU A 6 27.37 -25.91 0.17
CA GLU A 6 26.72 -25.14 1.23
C GLU A 6 26.42 -23.70 0.79
N GLN A 7 27.37 -23.05 0.10
CA GLN A 7 27.16 -21.72 -0.48
C GLN A 7 26.02 -21.69 -1.51
N SER A 8 25.94 -22.69 -2.40
CA SER A 8 24.85 -22.77 -3.38
C SER A 8 23.47 -23.01 -2.74
N ALA A 9 23.41 -23.75 -1.62
CA ALA A 9 22.16 -23.96 -0.90
C ALA A 9 21.69 -22.69 -0.17
N GLU A 10 22.60 -21.95 0.46
CA GLU A 10 22.30 -20.67 1.11
C GLU A 10 21.85 -19.62 0.10
N GLU A 11 22.51 -19.53 -1.07
CA GLU A 11 22.12 -18.62 -2.15
C GLU A 11 20.71 -18.94 -2.70
N THR A 12 20.38 -20.23 -2.83
CA THR A 12 19.05 -20.67 -3.28
C THR A 12 17.97 -20.30 -2.26
N ALA A 13 18.18 -20.60 -0.98
CA ALA A 13 17.23 -20.25 0.09
C ALA A 13 16.98 -18.74 0.15
N ARG A 14 18.04 -17.95 -0.03
CA ARG A 14 17.96 -16.48 -0.07
C ARG A 14 17.15 -15.96 -1.25
N GLN A 15 17.30 -16.57 -2.43
CA GLN A 15 16.49 -16.23 -3.61
C GLN A 15 15.01 -16.60 -3.41
N GLU A 16 14.72 -17.73 -2.77
CA GLU A 16 13.35 -18.15 -2.43
C GLU A 16 12.69 -17.18 -1.45
N GLU A 17 13.42 -16.73 -0.42
CA GLU A 17 12.95 -15.70 0.51
C GLU A 17 12.60 -14.40 -0.24
N ILE A 18 13.51 -13.91 -1.09
CA ILE A 18 13.26 -12.69 -1.88
C ILE A 18 12.05 -12.88 -2.80
N ALA A 19 11.95 -14.01 -3.50
CA ALA A 19 10.81 -14.32 -4.37
C ALA A 19 9.47 -14.31 -3.60
N GLY A 20 9.48 -14.75 -2.33
CA GLY A 20 8.32 -14.68 -1.44
C GLY A 20 7.88 -13.26 -1.07
N LEU A 21 8.78 -12.26 -1.14
CA LEU A 21 8.47 -10.86 -0.84
C LEU A 21 7.81 -10.14 -2.01
N LEU A 22 8.17 -10.50 -3.25
CA LEU A 22 7.78 -9.76 -4.45
C LEU A 22 6.27 -9.61 -4.65
N PRO A 23 5.42 -10.63 -4.39
CA PRO A 23 3.97 -10.48 -4.50
C PRO A 23 3.39 -9.44 -3.52
N ALA A 24 3.87 -9.43 -2.28
CA ALA A 24 3.41 -8.49 -1.25
C ALA A 24 3.84 -7.06 -1.59
N LEU A 25 5.07 -6.87 -2.07
CA LEU A 25 5.57 -5.58 -2.52
C LEU A 25 4.82 -5.07 -3.77
N SER A 26 4.52 -5.96 -4.73
CA SER A 26 3.75 -5.59 -5.93
C SER A 26 2.32 -5.15 -5.57
N ALA A 27 1.67 -5.84 -4.63
CA ALA A 27 0.34 -5.46 -4.17
C ALA A 27 0.34 -4.10 -3.48
N LEU A 28 1.33 -3.86 -2.59
CA LEU A 28 1.49 -2.58 -1.91
C LEU A 28 1.71 -1.42 -2.89
N ASP A 29 2.60 -1.59 -3.87
CA ASP A 29 2.85 -0.57 -4.89
C ASP A 29 1.58 -0.20 -5.67
N LYS A 30 0.82 -1.21 -6.11
CA LYS A 30 -0.44 -0.98 -6.83
C LYS A 30 -1.47 -0.25 -5.99
N THR A 31 -1.69 -0.70 -4.75
CA THR A 31 -2.65 -0.05 -3.85
C THR A 31 -2.23 1.39 -3.52
N ALA A 32 -0.94 1.64 -3.30
CA ALA A 32 -0.43 2.98 -3.08
C ALA A 32 -0.64 3.88 -4.31
N ALA A 33 -0.29 3.40 -5.51
CA ALA A 33 -0.46 4.12 -6.76
C ALA A 33 -1.95 4.44 -7.04
N GLU A 34 -2.86 3.51 -6.77
CA GLU A 34 -4.30 3.72 -6.91
C GLU A 34 -4.80 4.81 -5.97
N LEU A 35 -4.39 4.80 -4.70
CA LEU A 35 -4.75 5.83 -3.72
C LEU A 35 -4.20 7.20 -4.11
N GLU A 36 -2.94 7.28 -4.55
CA GLU A 36 -2.32 8.52 -5.01
C GLU A 36 -3.03 9.09 -6.25
N GLN A 37 -3.39 8.23 -7.21
CA GLN A 37 -4.13 8.64 -8.39
C GLN A 37 -5.55 9.10 -8.04
N GLN A 38 -6.24 8.42 -7.11
CA GLN A 38 -7.57 8.83 -6.65
C GLN A 38 -7.51 10.18 -5.96
N ALA A 39 -6.59 10.34 -4.99
CA ALA A 39 -6.40 11.60 -4.26
C ALA A 39 -6.03 12.75 -5.21
N ALA A 40 -5.08 12.54 -6.14
CA ALA A 40 -4.67 13.56 -7.10
C ALA A 40 -5.78 13.94 -8.09
N ALA A 41 -6.67 13.00 -8.44
CA ALA A 41 -7.81 13.23 -9.30
C ALA A 41 -9.05 13.80 -8.56
N GLY A 42 -8.96 14.02 -7.24
CA GLY A 42 -10.10 14.40 -6.40
C GLY A 42 -11.22 13.36 -6.38
N LYS A 43 -10.89 12.09 -6.66
CA LYS A 43 -11.83 10.97 -6.58
C LYS A 43 -11.97 10.52 -5.13
N GLU A 44 -13.07 9.81 -4.86
CA GLU A 44 -13.35 9.26 -3.55
C GLU A 44 -12.21 8.34 -3.08
N VAL A 45 -11.67 8.66 -1.91
CA VAL A 45 -10.78 7.81 -1.11
C VAL A 45 -11.53 7.49 0.18
N THR A 46 -11.81 6.21 0.40
CA THR A 46 -12.56 5.74 1.57
C THR A 46 -11.63 5.36 2.72
N ALA A 47 -12.12 5.46 3.96
CA ALA A 47 -11.38 5.00 5.14
C ALA A 47 -10.98 3.51 5.06
N GLY A 48 -11.79 2.67 4.40
CA GLY A 48 -11.48 1.26 4.19
C GLY A 48 -10.28 1.04 3.27
N GLN A 49 -10.15 1.84 2.20
CA GLN A 49 -8.98 1.77 1.31
C GLN A 49 -7.71 2.24 2.02
N ILE A 50 -7.80 3.29 2.84
CA ILE A 50 -6.68 3.79 3.66
C ILE A 50 -6.22 2.70 4.63
N ALA A 51 -7.15 2.09 5.38
CA ALA A 51 -6.82 1.03 6.33
C ALA A 51 -6.22 -0.21 5.65
N ALA A 52 -6.70 -0.57 4.45
CA ALA A 52 -6.13 -1.66 3.67
C ALA A 52 -4.68 -1.37 3.25
N TYR A 53 -4.41 -0.15 2.76
CA TYR A 53 -3.05 0.30 2.44
C TYR A 53 -2.12 0.25 3.65
N GLU A 54 -2.54 0.79 4.79
CA GLU A 54 -1.74 0.80 6.02
C GLU A 54 -1.42 -0.64 6.50
N THR A 55 -2.41 -1.54 6.40
CA THR A 55 -2.24 -2.96 6.73
C THR A 55 -1.23 -3.62 5.80
N GLN A 56 -1.32 -3.36 4.49
CA GLN A 56 -0.37 -3.89 3.52
C GLN A 56 1.04 -3.34 3.74
N ALA A 57 1.19 -2.04 4.03
CA ALA A 57 2.47 -1.42 4.32
C ALA A 57 3.13 -2.04 5.56
N ALA A 58 2.37 -2.22 6.64
CA ALA A 58 2.84 -2.87 7.86
C ALA A 58 3.24 -4.34 7.62
N HIS A 59 2.44 -5.07 6.84
CA HIS A 59 2.73 -6.46 6.48
C HIS A 59 4.00 -6.57 5.62
N ALA A 60 4.14 -5.74 4.58
CA ALA A 60 5.33 -5.72 3.73
C ALA A 60 6.59 -5.38 4.55
N ARG A 61 6.51 -4.40 5.45
CA ARG A 61 7.61 -4.06 6.37
C ARG A 61 7.99 -5.25 7.26
N HIS A 62 6.99 -5.97 7.80
CA HIS A 62 7.25 -7.16 8.61
C HIS A 62 7.98 -8.24 7.81
N LEU A 63 7.52 -8.54 6.60
CA LEU A 63 8.13 -9.55 5.73
C LEU A 63 9.58 -9.20 5.37
N VAL A 64 9.84 -7.94 4.98
CA VAL A 64 11.19 -7.46 4.66
C VAL A 64 12.12 -7.58 5.87
N ASN A 65 11.65 -7.19 7.06
CA ASN A 65 12.44 -7.31 8.29
C ASN A 65 12.69 -8.78 8.67
N ALA A 66 11.73 -9.67 8.43
CA ALA A 66 11.83 -11.09 8.77
C ALA A 66 12.77 -11.86 7.83
N ALA A 67 12.80 -11.50 6.55
CA ALA A 67 13.67 -12.12 5.56
C ALA A 67 15.16 -11.80 5.77
N GLY A 68 15.50 -10.73 6.51
CA GLY A 68 16.90 -10.38 6.77
C GLY A 68 17.72 -10.05 5.51
N VAL A 69 17.05 -9.81 4.38
CA VAL A 69 17.66 -9.45 3.09
C VAL A 69 17.74 -7.94 2.96
N SER A 70 18.76 -7.46 2.23
CA SER A 70 18.90 -6.02 1.99
C SER A 70 17.91 -5.52 0.94
N THR A 71 17.56 -4.23 1.02
CA THR A 71 16.72 -3.56 0.03
C THR A 71 17.35 -3.60 -1.38
N SER A 72 18.67 -3.57 -1.48
CA SER A 72 19.41 -3.74 -2.74
C SER A 72 19.21 -5.12 -3.35
N GLU A 73 19.12 -6.17 -2.54
CA GLU A 73 18.92 -7.54 -3.03
C GLU A 73 17.48 -7.75 -3.51
N ILE A 74 16.52 -7.18 -2.80
CA ILE A 74 15.11 -7.19 -3.22
C ILE A 74 14.93 -6.47 -4.56
N THR A 75 15.53 -5.29 -4.70
CA THR A 75 15.41 -4.47 -5.93
C THR A 75 16.17 -5.08 -7.11
N ALA A 76 17.31 -5.75 -6.86
CA ALA A 76 18.00 -6.53 -7.89
C ALA A 76 17.15 -7.72 -8.36
N ALA A 77 16.56 -8.48 -7.43
CA ALA A 77 15.71 -9.60 -7.76
C ALA A 77 14.46 -9.20 -8.57
N GLU A 78 13.95 -7.97 -8.42
CA GLU A 78 12.90 -7.45 -9.28
C GLU A 78 13.30 -7.48 -10.77
N GLN A 79 14.56 -7.16 -11.08
CA GLN A 79 15.05 -7.09 -12.46
C GLN A 79 15.06 -8.48 -13.11
N ASP A 80 15.29 -9.51 -12.30
CA ASP A 80 15.30 -10.91 -12.71
C ASP A 80 13.88 -11.53 -12.68
N HIS A 81 12.97 -10.93 -11.89
CA HIS A 81 11.59 -11.37 -11.77
C HIS A 81 10.79 -10.97 -13.02
N ARG A 82 10.63 -11.93 -13.93
CA ARG A 82 9.85 -11.79 -15.18
C ARG A 82 8.33 -11.68 -14.98
N SER A 83 7.84 -11.20 -13.84
CA SER A 83 6.40 -10.93 -13.74
C SER A 83 6.05 -9.71 -14.59
N ASP A 84 4.84 -9.71 -15.15
CA ASP A 84 4.22 -8.61 -15.92
C ASP A 84 3.98 -7.32 -15.10
N GLY A 85 4.76 -7.09 -14.04
CA GLY A 85 4.71 -5.91 -13.20
C GLY A 85 5.44 -4.72 -13.81
N GLU A 86 5.08 -3.51 -13.37
CA GLU A 86 5.83 -2.31 -13.69
C GLU A 86 7.22 -2.37 -13.07
N ARG A 87 8.25 -2.02 -13.86
CA ARG A 87 9.60 -1.88 -13.32
C ARG A 87 9.66 -0.78 -12.25
N GLY A 88 10.47 -1.01 -11.23
CA GLY A 88 10.67 -0.15 -10.08
C GLY A 88 9.64 -0.32 -8.96
N PHE A 89 8.75 -1.33 -9.03
CA PHE A 89 7.72 -1.50 -8.02
C PHE A 89 8.31 -1.82 -6.64
N THR A 90 9.43 -2.56 -6.57
CA THR A 90 10.03 -2.90 -5.26
C THR A 90 10.57 -1.67 -4.57
N THR A 91 11.21 -0.76 -5.30
CA THR A 91 11.73 0.50 -4.76
C THR A 91 10.60 1.35 -4.17
N ARG A 92 9.49 1.52 -4.91
CA ARG A 92 8.34 2.30 -4.45
C ARG A 92 7.61 1.63 -3.29
N ALA A 93 7.39 0.31 -3.37
CA ALA A 93 6.79 -0.45 -2.28
C ALA A 93 7.63 -0.40 -0.99
N LEU A 94 8.95 -0.49 -1.10
CA LEU A 94 9.86 -0.35 0.04
C LEU A 94 9.79 1.06 0.65
N ASP A 95 9.66 2.10 -0.19
CA ASP A 95 9.40 3.46 0.30
C ASP A 95 8.08 3.51 1.09
N HIS A 96 6.98 2.95 0.58
CA HIS A 96 5.72 2.93 1.33
C HIS A 96 5.75 2.07 2.61
N ALA A 97 6.53 0.98 2.61
CA ALA A 97 6.71 0.13 3.78
C ALA A 97 7.55 0.80 4.89
N THR A 98 8.48 1.69 4.51
CA THR A 98 9.39 2.38 5.44
C THR A 98 8.92 3.78 5.81
N HIS A 99 8.30 4.48 4.87
CA HIS A 99 7.75 5.83 4.94
C HIS A 99 6.27 5.82 4.52
N THR A 100 5.44 5.14 5.32
CA THR A 100 4.01 5.02 5.05
C THR A 100 3.37 6.40 4.92
N ARG A 101 2.68 6.63 3.80
CA ARG A 101 2.05 7.92 3.51
C ARG A 101 0.72 8.04 4.23
N HIS A 102 0.32 9.27 4.53
CA HIS A 102 -1.00 9.54 5.08
C HIS A 102 -1.92 10.00 3.96
N PHE A 103 -3.10 9.38 3.90
CA PHE A 103 -4.19 9.76 3.02
C PHE A 103 -5.33 10.28 3.88
N GLU A 104 -6.05 11.26 3.37
CA GLU A 104 -7.27 11.75 4.00
C GLU A 104 -8.49 11.17 3.28
N PRO A 105 -9.51 10.70 4.01
CA PRO A 105 -10.75 10.29 3.37
C PRO A 105 -11.40 11.50 2.71
N THR A 106 -11.95 11.30 1.51
CA THR A 106 -12.72 12.37 0.87
C THR A 106 -13.93 12.70 1.76
N PRO A 107 -14.17 13.98 2.10
CA PRO A 107 -15.36 14.36 2.85
C PRO A 107 -16.59 13.87 2.09
N ALA A 108 -17.55 13.28 2.80
CA ALA A 108 -18.84 12.98 2.20
C ALA A 108 -19.37 14.27 1.56
N ALA A 109 -19.73 14.23 0.28
CA ALA A 109 -20.39 15.35 -0.34
C ALA A 109 -21.59 15.71 0.54
N ASP A 110 -21.61 16.96 1.03
CA ASP A 110 -22.73 17.48 1.79
C ASP A 110 -24.00 17.21 0.99
N ALA A 111 -24.75 16.19 1.40
CA ALA A 111 -26.06 15.92 0.88
C ALA A 111 -26.92 17.04 1.43
N GLY A 112 -26.85 18.19 0.75
CA GLY A 112 -27.49 19.42 1.15
C GLY A 112 -28.92 19.11 1.59
N SER A 113 -29.16 19.25 2.89
CA SER A 113 -30.52 19.30 3.42
C SER A 113 -31.10 20.66 3.04
N ASN A 114 -31.40 20.80 1.75
CA ASN A 114 -32.27 21.81 1.22
C ASN A 114 -33.71 21.36 1.50
N LYS A 115 -34.18 21.61 2.72
CA LYS A 115 -35.61 21.77 3.03
C LYS A 115 -35.77 22.93 4.01
N GLU A 116 -35.80 24.11 3.39
CA GLU A 116 -36.86 25.11 3.54
C GLU A 116 -37.19 25.55 4.98
N HIS A 117 -36.73 26.76 5.30
CA HIS A 117 -37.40 27.67 6.24
C HIS A 117 -38.88 27.75 5.90
N GLU A 118 -39.75 27.22 6.76
CA GLU A 118 -41.10 27.74 6.92
C GLU A 118 -41.25 28.12 8.40
N ILE A 119 -41.18 29.43 8.61
CA ILE A 119 -41.58 30.08 9.85
C ILE A 119 -43.10 30.17 9.77
N GLU A 120 -43.81 29.37 10.55
CA GLU A 120 -45.19 29.69 10.91
C GLU A 120 -45.26 29.88 12.43
N GLU A 121 -45.51 31.13 12.80
CA GLU A 121 -45.87 31.58 14.13
C GLU A 121 -47.17 30.88 14.54
N GLU A 122 -47.19 30.19 15.69
CA GLU A 122 -48.46 29.94 16.38
C GLU A 122 -48.32 30.33 17.86
N GLU A 123 -48.68 31.58 18.09
CA GLU A 123 -49.05 32.20 19.35
C GLU A 123 -50.20 31.40 20.00
N ILE A 124 -49.88 30.50 20.95
CA ILE A 124 -50.89 29.99 21.89
C ILE A 124 -50.89 30.87 23.14
N GLY A 125 -51.59 31.99 23.02
CA GLY A 125 -52.16 32.71 24.15
C GLY A 125 -53.64 32.36 24.29
N LEU A 126 -53.98 31.58 25.31
CA LEU A 126 -55.26 31.61 26.05
C LEU A 126 -55.04 30.95 27.44
#